data_AF-A0A7S0JTH7-F1
#
_entry.id   AF-A0A7S0JTH7-F1
#
_cell.length_a   1.000
_cell.length_b   1.000
_cell.length_c   1.000
_cell.angle_alpha   90.00
_cell.angle_beta   90.00
_cell.angle_gamma   90.00
#
_symmetry.space_group_name_H-M   'P 1'
#
loop_
_entity.id
_entity.type
_entity.pdbx_description
1 polymer ?
#
loop_
_entity_poly.entity_id
_entity_poly.type
_entity_poly.pdbx_seq_one_letter_code
_entity_poly.pdbx_strand_id
1 'polypeptide(L)'
;YDYGMRAVFSILVRAGNLRQQLGDSWSEDLIVLSAINDVNLPKFTTNDLPLFRGITRDLFPGAELPEPDYRTLLRAIRQSCRDKNLQPKDEFVRSVVQLRETVAVRHGLMVVGGTGSGKTRVIHTLAESFGRLRRNPEYTTVQVHTINPKSIKQSQLYGYTDVNTQDWTDGVLAVI
;
A
#
# COMPACT_ATOMS: atom_id res chain seq x y z
N TYR A 1 -13.59 10.83 7.34
CA TYR A 1 -13.35 10.39 5.96
C TYR A 1 -13.16 11.60 5.07
N ASP A 2 -12.21 11.56 4.13
CA ASP A 2 -12.02 12.62 3.12
C ASP A 2 -12.75 12.22 1.83
N TYR A 3 -13.88 12.88 1.58
CA TYR A 3 -14.74 12.73 0.39
C TYR A 3 -14.75 14.01 -0.47
N GLY A 4 -13.74 14.88 -0.32
CA GLY A 4 -13.64 16.10 -1.13
C GLY A 4 -13.36 15.82 -2.61
N MET A 5 -13.40 16.88 -3.44
CA MET A 5 -13.15 16.80 -4.89
C MET A 5 -11.82 16.12 -5.27
N ARG A 6 -10.82 16.18 -4.38
CA ARG A 6 -9.54 15.48 -4.56
C ARG A 6 -9.68 13.95 -4.54
N ALA A 7 -10.59 13.44 -3.71
CA ALA A 7 -10.87 12.00 -3.66
C ALA A 7 -11.53 11.54 -4.95
N VAL A 8 -12.51 12.29 -5.46
CA VAL A 8 -13.16 12.01 -6.75
C VAL A 8 -12.14 12.05 -7.90
N PHE A 9 -11.28 13.07 -7.92
CA PHE A 9 -10.22 13.16 -8.92
C PHE A 9 -9.27 11.95 -8.88
N SER A 10 -8.91 11.45 -7.69
CA SER A 10 -8.06 10.26 -7.58
C SER A 10 -8.70 8.99 -8.14
N ILE A 11 -10.03 8.85 -8.02
CA ILE A 11 -10.78 7.73 -8.61
C ILE A 11 -10.75 7.82 -10.13
N LEU A 12 -10.98 9.01 -10.69
CA LEU A 12 -10.94 9.22 -12.16
C LEU A 12 -9.57 8.92 -12.75
N VAL A 13 -8.50 9.39 -12.12
CA VAL A 13 -7.13 9.08 -12.57
C VAL A 13 -6.85 7.57 -12.51
N ARG A 14 -7.28 6.90 -11.44
CA ARG A 14 -7.13 5.44 -11.33
C ARG A 14 -7.93 4.69 -12.39
N ALA A 15 -9.18 5.06 -12.64
CA ALA A 15 -10.02 4.48 -13.67
C ALA A 15 -9.41 4.66 -15.07
N GLY A 16 -8.86 5.85 -15.37
CA GLY A 16 -8.17 6.12 -16.62
C GLY A 16 -6.95 5.20 -16.84
N ASN A 17 -6.14 5.00 -15.80
CA ASN A 17 -5.00 4.08 -15.86
C ASN A 17 -5.44 2.63 -16.07
N LEU A 18 -6.49 2.19 -15.36
CA LEU A 18 -7.05 0.84 -15.51
C LEU A 18 -7.61 0.62 -16.92
N ARG A 19 -8.28 1.61 -17.50
CA ARG A 19 -8.77 1.55 -18.88
C ARG A 19 -7.63 1.39 -19.89
N GLN A 20 -6.51 2.07 -19.69
CA GLN A 20 -5.33 1.90 -20.56
C GLN A 20 -4.68 0.52 -20.42
N GLN A 21 -4.71 -0.07 -19.22
CA GLN A 21 -4.10 -1.38 -18.95
C GLN A 21 -4.97 -2.55 -19.40
N LEU A 22 -6.29 -2.46 -19.19
CA LEU A 22 -7.23 -3.56 -19.39
C LEU A 22 -7.96 -3.47 -20.74
N GLY A 23 -8.03 -2.27 -21.33
CA GLY A 23 -8.69 -2.03 -22.61
C GLY A 23 -10.12 -2.56 -22.61
N ASP A 24 -10.50 -3.22 -23.71
CA ASP A 24 -11.83 -3.81 -23.89
C ASP A 24 -12.01 -5.17 -23.17
N SER A 25 -11.01 -5.63 -22.42
CA SER A 25 -11.10 -6.90 -21.67
C SER A 25 -12.09 -6.80 -20.50
N TRP A 26 -12.31 -5.60 -19.98
CA TRP A 26 -13.21 -5.32 -18.86
C TRP A 26 -14.27 -4.30 -19.28
N SER A 27 -15.50 -4.44 -18.76
CA SER A 27 -16.53 -3.43 -18.93
C SER A 27 -16.17 -2.16 -18.16
N GLU A 28 -16.73 -1.03 -18.60
CA GLU A 28 -16.53 0.27 -17.93
C GLU A 28 -16.98 0.21 -16.45
N ASP A 29 -18.08 -0.49 -16.17
CA ASP A 29 -18.59 -0.70 -14.81
C ASP A 29 -17.56 -1.42 -13.92
N LEU A 30 -16.89 -2.46 -14.43
CA LEU A 30 -15.86 -3.18 -13.69
C LEU A 30 -14.62 -2.31 -13.44
N ILE A 31 -14.23 -1.50 -14.43
CA ILE A 31 -13.10 -0.56 -14.32
C ILE A 31 -13.38 0.49 -13.23
N VAL A 32 -14.58 1.08 -13.26
CA VAL A 32 -14.99 2.10 -12.27
C VAL A 32 -15.10 1.48 -10.88
N LEU A 33 -15.74 0.31 -10.75
CA LEU A 33 -15.85 -0.40 -9.47
C LEU A 33 -14.47 -0.71 -8.88
N SER A 34 -13.53 -1.20 -9.70
CA SER A 34 -12.16 -1.46 -9.27
C SER A 34 -11.48 -0.18 -8.78
N ALA A 35 -11.64 0.94 -9.50
CA ALA A 35 -11.04 2.21 -9.11
C ALA A 35 -11.60 2.75 -7.77
N ILE A 36 -12.92 2.64 -7.56
CA ILE A 36 -13.56 3.04 -6.29
C ILE A 36 -13.04 2.17 -5.14
N ASN A 37 -12.94 0.86 -5.34
CA ASN A 37 -12.43 -0.09 -4.36
C ASN A 37 -10.96 0.22 -3.99
N ASP A 38 -10.10 0.39 -4.99
CA ASP A 38 -8.66 0.68 -4.79
C ASP A 38 -8.43 1.96 -3.97
N VAL A 39 -9.23 3.00 -4.21
CA VAL A 39 -9.08 4.29 -3.53
C VAL A 39 -9.65 4.25 -2.12
N ASN A 40 -10.77 3.55 -1.88
CA ASN A 40 -11.53 3.68 -0.65
C ASN A 40 -11.38 2.51 0.33
N LEU A 41 -11.21 1.27 -0.13
CA LEU A 41 -11.05 0.11 0.76
C LEU A 41 -9.93 0.29 1.81
N PRO A 42 -8.75 0.84 1.49
CA PRO A 42 -7.69 1.02 2.48
C PRO A 42 -8.02 2.05 3.58
N LYS A 43 -9.04 2.89 3.39
CA LYS A 43 -9.45 3.93 4.35
C LYS A 43 -10.49 3.43 5.36
N PHE A 44 -11.17 2.34 5.05
CA PHE A 44 -12.33 1.87 5.80
C PHE A 44 -11.95 1.02 7.00
N THR A 45 -12.71 1.15 8.08
CA THR A 45 -12.60 0.24 9.22
C THR A 45 -13.38 -1.05 8.93
N THR A 46 -13.17 -2.07 9.75
CA THR A 46 -13.88 -3.36 9.63
C THR A 46 -15.40 -3.20 9.65
N ASN A 47 -15.92 -2.18 10.34
CA ASN A 47 -17.36 -1.91 10.42
C ASN A 47 -17.92 -1.25 9.15
N ASP A 48 -17.10 -0.51 8.40
CA ASP A 48 -17.56 0.18 7.18
C ASP A 48 -17.52 -0.75 5.96
N LEU A 49 -16.66 -1.79 5.97
CA LEU A 49 -16.52 -2.71 4.84
C LEU A 49 -17.84 -3.38 4.41
N PRO A 50 -18.69 -3.89 5.32
CA PRO A 50 -19.98 -4.46 4.93
C PRO A 50 -20.93 -3.42 4.32
N LEU A 51 -20.97 -2.21 4.89
CA LEU A 51 -21.82 -1.12 4.41
C LEU A 51 -21.40 -0.67 3.01
N PHE A 52 -20.09 -0.48 2.82
CA PHE A 52 -19.53 -0.10 1.53
C PHE A 52 -19.80 -1.16 0.46
N ARG A 53 -19.62 -2.45 0.78
CA ARG A 53 -19.94 -3.56 -0.14
C ARG A 53 -21.43 -3.63 -0.48
N GLY A 54 -22.31 -3.30 0.46
CA GLY A 54 -23.75 -3.19 0.20
C GLY A 54 -24.03 -2.09 -0.83
N ILE A 55 -23.52 -0.88 -0.59
CA ILE A 55 -23.71 0.27 -1.48
C ILE A 55 -23.13 0.00 -2.87
N THR A 56 -21.93 -0.57 -2.98
CA THR A 56 -21.33 -0.84 -4.30
C THR A 56 -22.07 -1.93 -5.06
N ARG A 57 -22.61 -2.95 -4.38
CA ARG A 57 -23.43 -3.99 -5.00
C ARG A 57 -24.74 -3.42 -5.55
N ASP A 58 -25.35 -2.46 -4.85
CA ASP A 58 -26.58 -1.81 -5.30
C ASP A 58 -26.32 -0.87 -6.49
N LEU A 59 -25.17 -0.19 -6.53
CA LEU A 59 -24.80 0.73 -7.61
C LEU A 59 -24.25 0.04 -8.88
N PHE A 60 -23.60 -1.11 -8.73
CA PHE A 60 -22.99 -1.87 -9.83
C PHE A 60 -23.52 -3.31 -9.87
N PRO A 61 -24.80 -3.53 -10.25
CA PRO A 61 -25.41 -4.85 -10.23
C PRO A 61 -24.75 -5.78 -11.25
N GLY A 62 -24.31 -6.96 -10.80
CA GLY A 62 -23.68 -7.99 -11.65
C GLY A 62 -22.20 -7.74 -11.98
N ALA A 63 -21.62 -6.64 -11.51
CA ALA A 63 -20.19 -6.37 -11.64
C ALA A 63 -19.41 -7.06 -10.51
N GLU A 64 -18.81 -8.21 -10.79
CA GLU A 64 -17.95 -8.93 -9.85
C GLU A 64 -16.48 -8.81 -10.25
N LEU A 65 -15.65 -8.30 -9.33
CA LEU A 65 -14.20 -8.20 -9.56
C LEU A 65 -13.56 -9.58 -9.42
N PRO A 66 -12.64 -9.96 -10.32
CA PRO A 66 -11.91 -11.22 -10.18
C PRO A 66 -11.03 -11.19 -8.93
N GLU A 67 -10.99 -12.32 -8.21
CA GLU A 67 -10.13 -12.47 -7.04
C GLU A 67 -8.65 -12.53 -7.47
N PRO A 68 -7.77 -11.68 -6.91
CA PRO A 68 -6.35 -11.75 -7.23
C PRO A 68 -5.70 -13.04 -6.68
N ASP A 69 -4.86 -13.69 -7.49
CA ASP A 69 -4.13 -14.89 -7.05
C ASP A 69 -2.89 -14.54 -6.23
N TYR A 70 -3.02 -14.63 -4.89
CA TYR A 70 -1.91 -14.41 -3.97
C TYR A 70 -1.14 -15.69 -3.60
N ARG A 71 -1.35 -16.85 -4.23
CA ARG A 71 -0.73 -18.13 -3.80
C ARG A 71 0.78 -18.06 -3.67
N THR A 72 1.45 -17.45 -4.65
CA THR A 72 2.92 -17.30 -4.67
C THR A 72 3.40 -16.39 -3.54
N LEU A 73 2.73 -15.24 -3.36
CA LEU A 73 3.04 -14.29 -2.30
C LEU A 73 2.79 -14.89 -0.91
N LEU A 74 1.65 -15.56 -0.70
CA LEU A 74 1.30 -16.22 0.56
C LEU A 74 2.33 -17.28 0.96
N ARG A 75 2.86 -18.04 0.00
CA ARG A 75 3.94 -19.00 0.24
C ARG A 75 5.22 -18.29 0.70
N ALA A 76 5.59 -17.21 0.02
CA ALA A 76 6.76 -16.42 0.37
C ALA A 76 6.62 -15.76 1.75
N ILE A 77 5.45 -15.21 2.08
CA ILE A 77 5.16 -14.63 3.40
C ILE A 77 5.32 -15.67 4.50
N ARG A 78 4.68 -16.83 4.35
CA ARG A 78 4.77 -17.91 5.36
C ARG A 78 6.20 -18.39 5.55
N GLN A 79 7.01 -18.45 4.48
CA GLN A 79 8.41 -18.80 4.60
C GLN A 79 9.23 -17.69 5.29
N SER A 80 9.02 -16.42 4.93
CA SER A 80 9.66 -15.28 5.60
C SER A 80 9.32 -15.23 7.09
N CYS A 81 8.10 -15.59 7.49
CA CYS A 81 7.73 -15.73 8.89
C CYS A 81 8.57 -16.79 9.60
N ARG A 82 8.70 -17.98 9.01
CA ARG A 82 9.46 -19.11 9.60
C ARG A 82 10.92 -18.75 9.80
N ASP A 83 11.56 -18.14 8.80
CA ASP A 83 12.97 -17.77 8.87
C ASP A 83 13.26 -16.71 9.95
N LYS A 84 12.23 -15.96 10.38
CA LYS A 84 12.28 -14.98 11.48
C LYS A 84 11.73 -15.48 12.80
N ASN A 85 11.44 -16.76 12.93
CA ASN A 85 10.79 -17.35 14.11
C ASN A 85 9.46 -16.67 14.46
N LEU A 86 8.70 -16.22 13.45
CA LEU A 86 7.35 -15.67 13.60
C LEU A 86 6.32 -16.76 13.36
N GLN A 87 5.20 -16.68 14.10
CA GLN A 87 4.04 -17.53 13.86
C GLN A 87 3.16 -16.89 12.77
N PRO A 88 2.97 -17.55 11.61
CA PRO A 88 2.16 -17.01 10.51
C PRO A 88 0.67 -17.20 10.79
N LYS A 89 0.13 -16.53 11.82
CA LYS A 89 -1.31 -16.48 12.07
C LYS A 89 -2.02 -15.81 10.89
N ASP A 90 -3.23 -16.24 10.58
CA ASP A 90 -3.97 -15.75 9.41
C ASP A 90 -4.21 -14.23 9.45
N GLU A 91 -4.44 -13.66 10.64
CA GLU A 91 -4.55 -12.22 10.84
C GLU A 91 -3.29 -11.46 10.43
N PHE A 92 -2.12 -11.97 10.82
CA PHE A 92 -0.82 -11.38 10.47
C PHE A 92 -0.57 -11.47 8.96
N VAL A 93 -0.82 -12.64 8.37
CA VAL A 93 -0.67 -12.85 6.92
C VAL A 93 -1.61 -11.93 6.15
N ARG A 94 -2.86 -11.81 6.59
CA ARG A 94 -3.83 -10.87 6.01
C ARG A 94 -3.34 -9.42 6.08
N SER A 95 -2.77 -8.98 7.20
CA SER A 95 -2.19 -7.62 7.31
C SER A 95 -1.03 -7.40 6.34
N VAL A 96 -0.19 -8.41 6.08
CA VAL A 96 0.90 -8.32 5.09
C VAL A 96 0.34 -8.21 3.67
N VAL A 97 -0.70 -8.97 3.34
CA VAL A 97 -1.38 -8.88 2.03
C VAL A 97 -2.06 -7.52 1.85
N GLN A 98 -2.76 -7.03 2.87
CA GLN A 98 -3.38 -5.69 2.85
C GLN A 98 -2.34 -4.58 2.64
N LEU A 99 -1.16 -4.70 3.27
CA LEU A 99 -0.06 -3.78 3.04
C LEU A 99 0.41 -3.82 1.57
N ARG A 100 0.55 -5.02 0.98
CA ARG A 100 0.88 -5.18 -0.44
C ARG A 100 -0.12 -4.48 -1.36
N GLU A 101 -1.41 -4.72 -1.14
CA GLU A 101 -2.50 -4.12 -1.93
C GLU A 101 -2.44 -2.59 -1.85
N THR A 102 -2.24 -2.06 -0.64
CA THR A 102 -2.18 -0.61 -0.43
C THR A 102 -0.94 0.02 -1.09
N VAL A 103 0.23 -0.62 -1.00
CA VAL A 103 1.48 -0.16 -1.65
C VAL A 103 1.36 -0.18 -3.17
N ALA A 104 0.58 -1.11 -3.75
CA ALA A 104 0.37 -1.18 -5.19
C ALA A 104 -0.39 0.04 -5.75
N VAL A 105 -1.18 0.70 -4.90
CA VAL A 105 -2.05 1.83 -5.30
C VAL A 105 -1.48 3.18 -4.84
N ARG A 106 -0.71 3.22 -3.74
CA ARG A 106 -0.27 4.46 -3.09
C ARG A 106 1.22 4.45 -2.76
N HIS A 107 1.92 5.53 -3.12
CA HIS A 107 3.32 5.75 -2.76
C HIS A 107 3.52 6.16 -1.29
N GLY A 108 2.49 6.75 -0.66
CA GLY A 108 2.52 7.16 0.75
C GLY A 108 1.35 6.54 1.51
N LEU A 109 1.65 5.90 2.65
CA LEU A 109 0.66 5.25 3.51
C LEU A 109 1.07 5.34 4.98
N MET A 110 0.12 5.05 5.88
CA MET A 110 0.36 4.92 7.31
C MET A 110 -0.09 3.54 7.78
N VAL A 111 0.78 2.84 8.50
CA VAL A 111 0.44 1.58 9.17
C VAL A 111 0.02 1.89 10.60
N VAL A 112 -1.27 1.75 10.89
CA VAL A 112 -1.87 2.14 12.17
C VAL A 112 -2.22 0.90 13.00
N GLY A 113 -2.05 0.98 14.32
CA GLY A 113 -2.38 -0.10 15.25
C GLY A 113 -1.75 0.13 16.62
N GLY A 114 -2.20 -0.62 17.63
CA GLY A 114 -1.72 -0.52 19.02
C GLY A 114 -0.22 -0.79 19.20
N THR A 115 0.34 -0.44 20.36
CA THR A 115 1.72 -0.79 20.71
C THR A 115 1.92 -2.31 20.70
N GLY A 116 3.07 -2.78 20.21
CA GLY A 116 3.36 -4.22 20.14
C GLY A 116 2.56 -5.03 19.09
N SER A 117 1.70 -4.40 18.28
CA SER A 117 0.84 -5.10 17.31
C SER A 117 1.56 -5.66 16.07
N GLY A 118 2.90 -5.71 16.06
CA GLY A 118 3.67 -6.30 14.97
C GLY A 118 3.82 -5.45 13.69
N LYS A 119 3.45 -4.17 13.68
CA LYS A 119 3.53 -3.27 12.50
C LYS A 119 4.88 -3.32 11.78
N THR A 120 5.98 -3.18 12.53
CA THR A 120 7.35 -3.28 12.02
C THR A 120 7.58 -4.64 11.35
N ARG A 121 7.12 -5.74 11.97
CA ARG A 121 7.24 -7.08 11.40
C ARG A 121 6.42 -7.25 10.13
N VAL A 122 5.23 -6.66 10.02
CA VAL A 122 4.43 -6.67 8.79
C VAL A 122 5.22 -6.05 7.62
N ILE A 123 5.79 -4.86 7.83
CA ILE A 123 6.58 -4.14 6.81
C ILE A 123 7.80 -4.95 6.38
N HIS A 124 8.61 -5.42 7.33
CA HIS A 124 9.81 -6.18 7.00
C HIS A 124 9.51 -7.56 6.39
N THR A 125 8.42 -8.22 6.79
CA THR A 125 8.03 -9.52 6.22
C THR A 125 7.61 -9.35 4.76
N LEU A 126 6.91 -8.25 4.43
CA LEU A 126 6.57 -7.94 3.04
C LEU A 126 7.83 -7.72 2.18
N ALA A 127 8.76 -6.89 2.66
CA ALA A 127 10.01 -6.59 1.96
C ALA A 127 10.85 -7.84 1.69
N GLU A 128 10.94 -8.76 2.65
CA GLU A 128 11.65 -10.03 2.47
C GLU A 128 10.94 -10.98 1.53
N SER A 129 9.61 -11.03 1.60
CA SER A 129 8.81 -11.85 0.68
C SER A 129 9.02 -11.40 -0.77
N PHE A 130 9.14 -10.09 -0.99
CA PHE A 130 9.51 -9.52 -2.28
C PHE A 130 10.93 -9.91 -2.70
N GLY A 131 11.91 -9.80 -1.80
CA GLY A 131 13.28 -10.24 -2.04
C GLY A 131 13.40 -11.72 -2.43
N ARG A 132 12.59 -12.60 -1.82
CA ARG A 132 12.53 -14.02 -2.19
C ARG A 132 11.94 -14.23 -3.58
N LEU A 133 10.96 -13.41 -3.96
CA LEU A 133 10.26 -13.50 -5.23
C LEU A 133 10.93 -12.71 -6.36
N ARG A 134 12.11 -12.11 -6.14
CA ARG A 134 12.86 -11.28 -7.11
C ARG A 134 13.10 -11.90 -8.49
N ARG A 135 12.96 -13.22 -8.64
CA ARG A 135 13.06 -13.92 -9.93
C ARG A 135 11.82 -13.76 -10.80
N ASN A 136 10.68 -13.43 -10.19
CA ASN A 136 9.46 -13.10 -10.90
C ASN A 136 9.47 -11.58 -11.19
N PRO A 137 9.28 -11.16 -12.46
CA PRO A 137 9.31 -9.74 -12.85
C PRO A 137 8.26 -8.87 -12.15
N GLU A 138 7.22 -9.47 -11.57
CA GLU A 138 6.21 -8.75 -10.77
C GLU A 138 6.75 -8.24 -9.42
N TYR A 139 7.86 -8.80 -8.92
CA TYR A 139 8.39 -8.52 -7.58
C TYR A 139 9.80 -7.94 -7.66
N THR A 140 9.96 -6.75 -7.09
CA THR A 140 11.26 -6.06 -7.01
C THR A 140 11.85 -6.19 -5.61
N THR A 141 13.18 -6.20 -5.51
CA THR A 141 13.85 -6.17 -4.20
C THR A 141 13.54 -4.85 -3.49
N VAL A 142 13.10 -4.93 -2.23
CA VAL A 142 12.74 -3.75 -1.43
C VAL A 142 13.84 -3.48 -0.41
N GLN A 143 14.33 -2.23 -0.39
CA GLN A 143 15.21 -1.74 0.68
C GLN A 143 14.37 -0.98 1.71
N VAL A 144 14.62 -1.26 3.00
CA VAL A 144 13.86 -0.67 4.11
C VAL A 144 14.81 0.19 4.95
N HIS A 145 14.63 1.50 4.87
CA HIS A 145 15.35 2.47 5.70
C HIS A 145 14.46 2.91 6.87
N THR A 146 14.96 2.80 8.09
CA THR A 146 14.21 3.17 9.30
C THR A 146 14.80 4.45 9.89
N ILE A 147 13.96 5.46 10.11
CA ILE A 147 14.36 6.76 10.62
C ILE A 147 13.42 7.14 11.77
N ASN A 148 14.00 7.70 12.84
CA ASN A 148 13.23 8.41 13.85
C ASN A 148 13.30 9.92 13.56
N PRO A 149 12.30 10.53 12.90
CA PRO A 149 12.38 11.94 12.51
C PRO A 149 12.38 12.89 13.71
N LYS A 150 11.98 12.43 14.91
CA LYS A 150 11.96 13.24 16.13
C LYS A 150 13.29 13.23 16.89
N SER A 151 14.23 12.36 16.53
CA SER A 151 15.56 12.34 17.16
C SER A 151 16.56 13.29 16.51
N ILE A 152 16.22 13.94 15.39
CA ILE A 152 17.07 14.88 14.67
C ILE A 152 16.32 16.19 14.38
N LYS A 153 17.08 17.27 14.11
CA LYS A 153 16.47 18.56 13.75
C LYS A 153 15.86 18.50 12.35
N GLN A 154 14.83 19.31 12.11
CA GLN A 154 14.17 19.39 10.79
C GLN A 154 15.16 19.77 9.67
N SER A 155 16.08 20.70 9.93
CA SER A 155 17.13 21.09 8.97
C SER A 155 18.11 19.96 8.66
N GLN A 156 18.37 19.07 9.61
CA GLN A 156 19.23 17.90 9.36
C GLN A 156 18.47 16.80 8.62
N LEU A 157 17.17 16.67 8.83
CA LEU A 157 16.35 15.66 8.15
C LEU A 157 16.13 16.00 6.66
N TYR A 158 15.75 17.24 6.37
CA TYR A 158 15.37 17.69 5.02
C TYR A 158 16.45 18.49 4.28
N GLY A 159 17.48 18.96 4.99
CA GLY A 159 18.43 19.93 4.47
C GLY A 159 18.04 21.36 4.82
N TYR A 160 18.96 22.28 4.59
CA TYR A 160 18.71 23.71 4.75
C TYR A 160 19.59 24.53 3.80
N THR A 161 19.12 25.73 3.46
CA THR A 161 19.91 26.75 2.77
C THR A 161 20.48 27.72 3.80
N ASP A 162 21.78 27.98 3.77
CA ASP A 162 22.38 29.05 4.56
C ASP A 162 22.02 30.40 3.94
N VAL A 163 21.46 31.31 4.73
CA VAL A 163 20.97 32.62 4.26
C VAL A 163 22.13 33.55 3.87
N ASN A 164 23.30 33.39 4.49
CA ASN A 164 24.46 34.25 4.25
C ASN A 164 25.25 33.80 3.04
N THR A 165 25.48 32.49 2.87
CA THR A 165 26.26 31.96 1.74
C THR A 165 25.39 31.57 0.55
N GLN A 166 24.07 31.44 0.73
CA GLN A 166 23.12 30.89 -0.25
C GLN A 166 23.40 29.44 -0.64
N ASP A 167 24.25 28.74 0.12
CA ASP A 167 24.60 27.35 -0.15
C ASP A 167 23.55 26.39 0.41
N TRP A 168 23.26 25.35 -0.37
CA TRP A 168 22.40 24.25 0.04
C TRP A 168 23.21 23.16 0.74
N THR A 169 22.73 22.72 1.91
CA THR A 169 23.25 21.53 2.61
C THR A 169 22.18 20.45 2.61
N ASP A 170 22.52 19.27 2.08
CA ASP A 170 21.62 18.12 2.04
C ASP A 170 21.29 17.57 3.43
N GLY A 171 20.03 17.17 3.58
CA GLY A 171 19.56 16.44 4.76
C GLY A 171 19.77 14.94 4.62
N VAL A 172 19.59 14.22 5.74
CA VAL A 172 19.71 12.76 5.79
C VAL A 172 18.80 12.09 4.74
N LEU A 173 17.56 12.57 4.54
CA LEU A 173 16.62 11.97 3.57
C LEU A 173 17.07 12.04 2.11
N ALA A 174 18.00 12.93 1.75
CA ALA A 174 18.53 13.00 0.39
C ALA A 174 19.61 11.93 0.12
N VAL A 175 20.18 11.35 1.18
CA VAL A 175 21.34 10.45 1.11
C VAL A 175 20.96 8.97 1.26
N ILE A 176 19.88 8.68 1.99
CA ILE A 176 19.38 7.30 2.24
C ILE A 176 18.39 6.87 1.16
#